data_AF-A0A7V6ZQI8-F1
#
_entry.id   AF-A0A7V6ZQI8-F1
#
_cell.length_a   1.000
_cell.length_b   1.000
_cell.length_c   1.000
_cell.angle_alpha   90.00
_cell.angle_beta   90.00
_cell.angle_gamma   90.00
#
_symmetry.space_group_name_H-M   'P 1'
#
loop_
_entity.id
_entity.type
_entity.pdbx_description
1 polymer ?
#
loop_
_entity_poly.entity_id
_entity_poly.type
_entity_poly.pdbx_seq_one_letter_code
_entity_poly.pdbx_strand_id
1 'polypeptide(L)'
;MKFPKEKVLITHEVQECLACGDYFGVYKLKDRILENSGILDNRIFQDLIFSTFLIGNFDDAVLIYSELKKRGVETYSTVYYALLSLIANEDMFQAASLINKSELLSSPEAREFHQEGGANYSNLLPYADYNDSFTLALLLANFVKGIMREGSGMREINRELLLFRFFDLVNLVYELGYPLKIIQELTNAMKIIFNLSL
;
A
#
# COMPACT_ATOMS: atom_id res chain seq x y z
N MET A 1 28.28 5.73 20.69
CA MET A 1 26.84 5.39 20.78
C MET A 1 26.69 3.90 20.52
N LYS A 2 26.16 3.11 21.48
CA LYS A 2 25.80 1.71 21.21
C LYS A 2 24.40 1.71 20.60
N PHE A 3 24.25 1.20 19.38
CA PHE A 3 22.93 0.97 18.80
C PHE A 3 22.16 -0.06 19.65
N PRO A 4 20.82 0.05 19.77
CA PRO A 4 20.03 -0.97 20.46
C PRO A 4 20.32 -2.34 19.83
N LYS A 5 20.69 -3.34 20.63
CA LYS A 5 21.09 -4.66 20.14
C LYS A 5 19.97 -5.29 19.30
N GLU A 6 18.74 -5.08 19.72
CA GLU A 6 17.50 -5.55 19.12
C GLU A 6 17.26 -4.91 17.75
N LYS A 7 17.57 -3.61 17.59
CA LYS A 7 17.49 -2.93 16.28
C LYS A 7 18.37 -3.63 15.26
N VAL A 8 19.64 -3.89 15.63
CA VAL A 8 20.63 -4.50 14.73
C VAL A 8 20.24 -5.92 14.37
N LEU A 9 19.83 -6.72 15.36
CA LEU A 9 19.42 -8.11 15.14
C LEU A 9 18.20 -8.22 14.23
N ILE A 10 17.12 -7.47 14.53
CA ILE A 10 15.89 -7.50 13.71
C ILE A 10 16.19 -7.03 12.29
N THR A 11 16.97 -5.96 12.13
CA THR A 11 17.34 -5.44 10.80
C THR A 11 18.10 -6.48 9.99
N HIS A 12 19.06 -7.17 10.61
CA HIS A 12 19.84 -8.21 9.95
C HIS A 12 18.96 -9.40 9.53
N GLU A 13 18.13 -9.92 10.43
CA GLU A 13 17.24 -11.06 10.13
C GLU A 13 16.26 -10.73 9.00
N VAL A 14 15.68 -9.53 9.00
CA VAL A 14 14.82 -9.08 7.89
C VAL A 14 15.60 -9.03 6.58
N GLN A 15 16.82 -8.47 6.58
CA GLN A 15 17.65 -8.40 5.38
C GLN A 15 18.05 -9.79 4.86
N GLU A 16 18.38 -10.74 5.74
CA GLU A 16 18.69 -12.12 5.37
C GLU A 16 17.48 -12.83 4.74
N CYS A 17 16.29 -12.69 5.33
CA CYS A 17 15.06 -13.21 4.75
C CYS A 17 14.82 -12.63 3.35
N LEU A 18 14.91 -11.30 3.20
CA LEU A 18 14.70 -10.63 1.91
C LEU A 18 15.74 -11.03 0.86
N ALA A 19 17.01 -11.18 1.23
CA ALA A 19 18.06 -11.63 0.32
C ALA A 19 17.81 -13.05 -0.22
N CYS A 20 17.12 -13.89 0.55
CA CYS A 20 16.71 -15.23 0.14
C CYS A 20 15.31 -15.29 -0.52
N GLY A 21 14.59 -14.18 -0.61
CA GLY A 21 13.20 -14.15 -1.05
C GLY A 21 12.22 -14.79 -0.06
N ASP A 22 12.59 -14.95 1.22
CA ASP A 22 11.78 -15.56 2.26
C ASP A 22 10.82 -14.53 2.91
N TYR A 23 9.79 -14.14 2.17
CA TYR A 23 8.77 -13.20 2.64
C TYR A 23 7.96 -13.75 3.83
N PHE A 24 7.76 -15.07 3.88
CA PHE A 24 7.11 -15.71 5.02
C PHE A 24 7.96 -15.63 6.29
N GLY A 25 9.29 -15.76 6.15
CA GLY A 25 10.26 -15.51 7.22
C GLY A 25 10.16 -14.09 7.78
N VAL A 26 10.10 -13.07 6.91
CA VAL A 26 9.88 -11.67 7.35
C VAL A 26 8.55 -11.54 8.13
N TYR A 27 7.47 -12.13 7.61
CA TYR A 27 6.17 -12.13 8.30
C TYR A 27 6.22 -12.79 9.68
N LYS A 28 6.99 -13.86 9.88
CA LYS A 28 7.15 -14.50 11.20
C LYS A 28 7.81 -13.58 12.23
N LEU A 29 8.52 -12.55 11.80
CA LEU A 29 9.14 -11.56 12.69
C LEU A 29 8.15 -10.46 13.14
N LYS A 30 6.87 -10.49 12.69
CA LYS A 30 5.90 -9.40 12.91
C LYS A 30 5.80 -8.94 14.36
N ASP A 31 5.67 -9.86 15.31
CA ASP A 31 5.44 -9.50 16.72
C ASP A 31 6.67 -8.78 17.28
N ARG A 32 7.87 -9.31 17.00
CA ARG A 32 9.15 -8.68 17.39
C ARG A 32 9.33 -7.31 16.74
N ILE A 33 8.97 -7.16 15.47
CA ILE A 33 9.05 -5.88 14.75
C ILE A 33 8.09 -4.85 15.38
N LEU A 34 6.84 -5.24 15.64
CA LEU A 34 5.81 -4.35 16.20
C LEU A 34 6.15 -3.94 17.64
N GLU A 35 6.61 -4.87 18.48
CA GLU A 35 7.07 -4.60 19.85
C GLU A 35 8.24 -3.61 19.90
N ASN A 36 9.10 -3.61 18.88
CA ASN A 36 10.29 -2.77 18.80
C ASN A 36 10.12 -1.55 17.86
N SER A 37 8.89 -1.17 17.52
CA SER A 37 8.63 -0.12 16.54
C SER A 37 9.25 1.24 16.92
N GLY A 38 9.45 1.53 18.20
CA GLY A 38 10.04 2.78 18.67
C GLY A 38 11.55 2.94 18.38
N ILE A 39 12.24 1.87 17.98
CA ILE A 39 13.69 1.88 17.72
C ILE A 39 14.07 1.47 16.28
N LEU A 40 13.12 0.90 15.54
CA LEU A 40 13.33 0.41 14.18
C LEU A 40 13.13 1.54 13.15
N ASP A 41 13.81 1.41 12.01
CA ASP A 41 13.68 2.37 10.91
C ASP A 41 12.43 2.07 10.08
N ASN A 42 11.85 3.12 9.47
CA ASN A 42 10.65 3.01 8.65
C ASN A 42 10.71 1.93 7.55
N ARG A 43 11.93 1.66 7.05
CA ARG A 43 12.17 0.62 6.05
C ARG A 43 11.74 -0.78 6.52
N ILE A 44 11.96 -1.11 7.79
CA ILE A 44 11.60 -2.42 8.35
C ILE A 44 10.07 -2.63 8.34
N PHE A 45 9.31 -1.58 8.64
CA PHE A 45 7.85 -1.65 8.60
C PHE A 45 7.31 -1.79 7.18
N GLN A 46 7.95 -1.10 6.22
CA GLN A 46 7.67 -1.29 4.81
C GLN A 46 7.95 -2.74 4.37
N ASP A 47 9.11 -3.30 4.75
CA ASP A 47 9.48 -4.67 4.38
C ASP A 47 8.53 -5.70 5.00
N LEU A 48 8.08 -5.47 6.24
CA LEU A 48 7.09 -6.33 6.91
C LEU A 48 5.75 -6.35 6.17
N ILE A 49 5.16 -5.17 5.91
CA ILE A 49 3.84 -5.12 5.27
C ILE A 49 3.89 -5.59 3.81
N PHE A 50 4.97 -5.25 3.08
CA PHE A 50 5.23 -5.74 1.74
C PHE A 50 5.30 -7.27 1.70
N SER A 51 6.10 -7.87 2.58
CA SER A 51 6.26 -9.33 2.65
C SER A 51 4.95 -10.01 3.00
N THR A 52 4.16 -9.41 3.89
CA THR A 52 2.83 -9.91 4.29
C THR A 52 1.83 -9.85 3.13
N PHE A 53 1.86 -8.77 2.34
CA PHE A 53 1.07 -8.64 1.12
C PHE A 53 1.48 -9.66 0.06
N LEU A 54 2.78 -9.85 -0.17
CA LEU A 54 3.29 -10.78 -1.19
C LEU A 54 2.89 -12.23 -0.95
N ILE A 55 2.81 -12.66 0.31
CA ILE A 55 2.35 -14.02 0.65
C ILE A 55 0.81 -14.16 0.63
N GLY A 56 0.08 -13.11 0.24
CA GLY A 56 -1.37 -13.10 0.14
C GLY A 56 -2.11 -13.00 1.48
N ASN A 57 -1.42 -12.65 2.57
CA ASN A 57 -2.04 -12.54 3.88
C ASN A 57 -2.62 -11.13 4.11
N PHE A 58 -3.63 -10.77 3.33
CA PHE A 58 -4.18 -9.42 3.24
C PHE A 58 -4.78 -8.93 4.57
N ASP A 59 -5.51 -9.79 5.29
CA ASP A 59 -6.06 -9.44 6.61
C ASP A 59 -4.98 -9.01 7.60
N ASP A 60 -3.89 -9.78 7.69
CA ASP A 60 -2.78 -9.43 8.58
C ASP A 60 -2.03 -8.18 8.10
N ALA A 61 -1.93 -7.92 6.79
CA ALA A 61 -1.35 -6.68 6.30
C ALA A 61 -2.14 -5.45 6.77
N VAL A 62 -3.48 -5.54 6.79
CA VAL A 62 -4.36 -4.50 7.35
C VAL A 62 -4.20 -4.36 8.87
N LEU A 63 -4.07 -5.48 9.59
CA LEU A 63 -3.83 -5.48 11.04
C LEU A 63 -2.46 -4.86 11.39
N ILE A 64 -1.40 -5.21 10.65
CA ILE A 64 -0.06 -4.67 10.80
C ILE A 64 -0.08 -3.15 10.60
N TYR A 65 -0.71 -2.66 9.52
CA TYR A 65 -0.88 -1.22 9.32
C TYR A 65 -1.58 -0.54 10.50
N SER A 66 -2.66 -1.15 10.99
CA SER A 66 -3.44 -0.60 12.11
C SER A 66 -2.61 -0.52 13.39
N GLU A 67 -1.78 -1.53 13.65
CA GLU A 67 -0.91 -1.57 14.84
C GLU A 67 0.27 -0.60 14.74
N LEU A 68 0.90 -0.48 13.56
CA LEU A 68 1.92 0.54 13.28
C LEU A 68 1.35 1.95 13.50
N LYS A 69 0.16 2.20 12.96
CA LYS A 69 -0.53 3.49 13.11
C LYS A 69 -0.80 3.84 14.58
N LYS A 70 -1.29 2.89 15.38
CA LYS A 70 -1.48 3.09 16.84
C LYS A 70 -0.19 3.46 17.56
N ARG A 71 0.95 3.03 17.02
CA ARG A 71 2.31 3.30 17.52
C ARG A 71 2.93 4.56 16.92
N GLY A 72 2.16 5.36 16.18
CA GLY A 72 2.61 6.61 15.56
C GLY A 72 3.47 6.41 14.31
N VAL A 73 3.43 5.23 13.71
CA VAL A 73 4.18 4.91 12.48
C VAL A 73 3.21 4.85 11.30
N GLU A 74 3.33 5.81 10.39
CA GLU A 74 2.61 5.85 9.13
C GLU A 74 3.57 6.31 8.02
N THR A 75 3.65 5.54 6.93
CA THR A 75 4.43 5.88 5.72
C THR A 75 3.56 5.69 4.48
N TYR A 76 3.89 6.35 3.37
CA TYR A 76 3.16 6.14 2.12
C TYR A 76 3.23 4.67 1.64
N SER A 77 4.36 3.99 1.85
CA SER A 77 4.49 2.55 1.53
C SER A 77 3.51 1.71 2.36
N THR A 78 3.41 1.95 3.67
CA THR A 78 2.49 1.21 4.54
C THR A 78 1.02 1.51 4.20
N VAL A 79 0.71 2.75 3.83
CA VAL A 79 -0.64 3.12 3.36
C VAL A 79 -0.97 2.41 2.05
N TYR A 80 -0.04 2.39 1.09
CA TYR A 80 -0.21 1.72 -0.20
C TYR A 80 -0.54 0.23 -0.05
N TYR A 81 0.27 -0.54 0.70
CA TYR A 81 0.03 -1.97 0.88
C TYR A 81 -1.23 -2.26 1.72
N ALA A 82 -1.58 -1.39 2.67
CA ALA A 82 -2.84 -1.51 3.39
C ALA A 82 -4.04 -1.31 2.46
N LEU A 83 -4.00 -0.31 1.57
CA LEU A 83 -5.05 -0.09 0.57
C LEU A 83 -5.16 -1.26 -0.42
N LEU A 84 -4.04 -1.79 -0.92
CA LEU A 84 -4.04 -2.99 -1.77
C LEU A 84 -4.71 -4.17 -1.07
N SER A 85 -4.38 -4.39 0.19
CA SER A 85 -4.93 -5.50 0.97
C SER A 85 -6.44 -5.35 1.21
N LEU A 86 -6.91 -4.11 1.44
CA LEU A 86 -8.35 -3.83 1.54
C LEU A 86 -9.09 -4.01 0.21
N ILE A 87 -8.47 -3.65 -0.92
CA ILE A 87 -9.00 -3.93 -2.25
C ILE A 87 -9.08 -5.46 -2.46
N ALA A 88 -8.07 -6.21 -2.03
CA ALA A 88 -8.07 -7.68 -2.13
C ALA A 88 -9.15 -8.36 -1.30
N ASN A 89 -9.48 -7.77 -0.15
CA ASN A 89 -10.55 -8.18 0.73
C ASN A 89 -11.93 -7.65 0.30
N GLU A 90 -12.01 -6.89 -0.80
CA GLU A 90 -13.24 -6.25 -1.29
C GLU A 90 -13.85 -5.23 -0.29
N ASP A 91 -13.08 -4.80 0.72
CA ASP A 91 -13.54 -3.89 1.78
C ASP A 91 -13.25 -2.42 1.44
N MET A 92 -13.98 -1.90 0.45
CA MET A 92 -13.83 -0.52 -0.02
C MET A 92 -14.30 0.51 1.01
N PHE A 93 -15.19 0.14 1.93
CA PHE A 93 -15.62 1.01 3.02
C PHE A 93 -14.50 1.23 4.03
N GLN A 94 -13.81 0.16 4.43
CA GLN A 94 -12.63 0.27 5.28
C GLN A 94 -11.49 0.98 4.56
N ALA A 95 -11.30 0.75 3.26
CA ALA A 95 -10.32 1.50 2.45
C ALA A 95 -10.59 3.01 2.46
N ALA A 96 -11.85 3.41 2.23
CA ALA A 96 -12.25 4.81 2.32
C ALA A 96 -12.07 5.39 3.73
N SER A 97 -12.38 4.60 4.77
CA SER A 97 -12.15 4.99 6.16
C SER A 97 -10.67 5.19 6.46
N LEU A 98 -9.80 4.32 5.94
CA LEU A 98 -8.35 4.42 6.07
C LEU A 98 -7.85 5.72 5.44
N ILE A 99 -8.27 6.05 4.22
CA ILE A 99 -7.89 7.29 3.53
C ILE A 99 -8.25 8.52 4.36
N ASN A 100 -9.48 8.56 4.90
CA ASN A 100 -9.94 9.69 5.70
C ASN A 100 -9.26 9.80 7.07
N LYS A 101 -8.70 8.71 7.59
CA LYS A 101 -8.00 8.67 8.88
C LYS A 101 -6.49 8.81 8.75
N SER A 102 -5.91 8.62 7.56
CA SER A 102 -4.46 8.75 7.36
C SER A 102 -4.04 10.20 7.54
N GLU A 103 -3.02 10.41 8.38
CA GLU A 103 -2.43 11.73 8.62
C GLU A 103 -1.67 12.17 7.38
N LEU A 104 -0.95 11.24 6.73
CA LEU A 104 -0.25 11.51 5.47
C LEU A 104 -1.21 11.92 4.35
N LEU A 105 -2.28 11.15 4.12
CA LEU A 105 -3.24 11.49 3.06
C LEU A 105 -4.10 12.71 3.39
N SER A 106 -4.27 13.05 4.67
CA SER A 106 -5.01 14.26 5.08
C SER A 106 -4.15 15.52 5.07
N SER A 107 -2.82 15.39 4.88
CA SER A 107 -1.91 16.53 4.76
C SER A 107 -2.28 17.41 3.57
N PRO A 108 -2.10 18.75 3.63
CA PRO A 108 -2.37 19.63 2.50
C PRO A 108 -1.69 19.19 1.21
N GLU A 109 -0.45 18.71 1.32
CA GLU A 109 0.39 18.26 0.22
C GLU A 109 -0.17 17.00 -0.46
N ALA A 110 -0.76 16.08 0.29
CA ALA A 110 -1.37 14.88 -0.30
C ALA A 110 -2.80 15.14 -0.77
N ARG A 111 -3.59 15.86 0.04
CA ARG A 111 -5.04 16.01 -0.11
C ARG A 111 -5.45 16.60 -1.45
N GLU A 112 -4.64 17.51 -2.01
CA GLU A 112 -4.90 18.12 -3.33
C GLU A 112 -4.97 17.09 -4.47
N PHE A 113 -4.31 15.94 -4.32
CA PHE A 113 -4.23 14.91 -5.35
C PHE A 113 -5.36 13.88 -5.31
N HIS A 114 -6.23 13.87 -4.29
CA HIS A 114 -7.32 12.89 -4.18
C HIS A 114 -8.64 13.47 -3.65
N GLN A 115 -8.85 14.79 -3.72
CA GLN A 115 -10.12 15.44 -3.34
C GLN A 115 -11.17 15.47 -4.47
N GLU A 116 -12.37 15.97 -4.18
CA GLU A 116 -13.47 16.03 -5.16
C GLU A 116 -13.16 17.01 -6.30
N GLY A 117 -13.52 16.62 -7.53
CA GLY A 117 -13.22 17.37 -8.77
C GLY A 117 -11.99 16.91 -9.54
N GLY A 118 -11.14 16.04 -8.97
CA GLY A 118 -9.94 15.54 -9.64
C GLY A 118 -9.55 14.14 -9.19
N ALA A 119 -9.93 13.12 -9.97
CA ALA A 119 -9.14 11.90 -10.02
C ALA A 119 -7.83 12.27 -10.75
N ASN A 120 -6.87 12.79 -9.99
CA ASN A 120 -5.78 13.60 -10.51
C ASN A 120 -4.58 12.75 -10.96
N TYR A 121 -4.89 11.68 -11.71
CA TYR A 121 -3.89 10.80 -12.29
C TYR A 121 -2.88 11.58 -13.15
N SER A 122 -3.31 12.61 -13.90
CA SER A 122 -2.36 13.46 -14.66
C SER A 122 -1.51 14.37 -13.77
N ASN A 123 -2.06 14.92 -12.68
CA ASN A 123 -1.32 15.86 -11.81
C ASN A 123 -0.31 15.14 -10.90
N LEU A 124 -0.49 13.84 -10.68
CA LEU A 124 0.44 13.00 -9.94
C LEU A 124 1.67 12.58 -10.76
N LEU A 125 1.59 12.64 -12.10
CA LEU A 125 2.66 12.18 -13.00
C LEU A 125 4.03 12.82 -12.70
N PRO A 126 4.16 14.15 -12.45
CA PRO A 126 5.45 14.77 -12.16
C PRO A 126 6.16 14.22 -10.92
N TYR A 127 5.42 13.60 -9.99
CA TYR A 127 5.99 13.01 -8.76
C TYR A 127 6.48 11.58 -8.96
N ALA A 128 5.99 10.90 -10.00
CA ALA A 128 6.24 9.49 -10.24
C ALA A 128 7.71 9.15 -10.54
N ASP A 129 8.49 10.14 -10.99
CA ASP A 129 9.92 9.97 -11.24
C ASP A 129 10.75 9.91 -9.94
N TYR A 130 10.29 10.62 -8.90
CA TYR A 130 11.11 10.91 -7.71
C TYR A 130 10.55 10.35 -6.40
N ASN A 131 9.26 9.99 -6.33
CA ASN A 131 8.64 9.54 -5.09
C ASN A 131 7.59 8.43 -5.31
N ASP A 132 8.07 7.21 -5.52
CA ASP A 132 7.26 6.06 -5.90
C ASP A 132 6.15 5.77 -4.88
N SER A 133 6.50 5.69 -3.59
CA SER A 133 5.53 5.37 -2.54
C SER A 133 4.43 6.42 -2.41
N PHE A 134 4.77 7.70 -2.52
CA PHE A 134 3.79 8.80 -2.52
C PHE A 134 2.83 8.66 -3.70
N THR A 135 3.39 8.48 -4.90
CA THR A 135 2.61 8.32 -6.12
C THR A 135 1.68 7.10 -6.02
N LEU A 136 2.19 5.93 -5.65
CA LEU A 136 1.43 4.69 -5.55
C LEU A 136 0.30 4.79 -4.52
N ALA A 137 0.56 5.36 -3.35
CA ALA A 137 -0.46 5.56 -2.32
C ALA A 137 -1.60 6.48 -2.81
N LEU A 138 -1.27 7.56 -3.53
CA LEU A 138 -2.26 8.51 -4.04
C LEU A 138 -3.01 7.99 -5.26
N LEU A 139 -2.37 7.17 -6.11
CA LEU A 139 -3.06 6.44 -7.18
C LEU A 139 -4.13 5.53 -6.59
N LEU A 140 -3.82 4.78 -5.53
CA LEU A 140 -4.83 3.93 -4.87
C LEU A 140 -5.87 4.73 -4.09
N ALA A 141 -5.51 5.84 -3.47
CA ALA A 141 -6.49 6.71 -2.81
C ALA A 141 -7.51 7.26 -3.82
N ASN A 142 -7.05 7.65 -5.01
CA ASN A 142 -7.91 8.06 -6.13
C ASN A 142 -8.78 6.90 -6.63
N PHE A 143 -8.19 5.72 -6.82
CA PHE A 143 -8.90 4.51 -7.21
C PHE A 143 -10.06 4.21 -6.26
N VAL A 144 -9.76 4.08 -4.96
CA VAL A 144 -10.77 3.78 -3.92
C VAL A 144 -11.87 4.83 -3.92
N LYS A 145 -11.54 6.12 -3.98
CA LYS A 145 -12.55 7.19 -4.03
C LYS A 145 -13.40 7.13 -5.30
N GLY A 146 -12.83 6.78 -6.44
CA GLY A 146 -13.55 6.57 -7.69
C GLY A 146 -14.61 5.47 -7.55
N ILE A 147 -14.19 4.29 -7.06
CA ILE A 147 -15.10 3.16 -6.79
C ILE A 147 -16.22 3.56 -5.84
N MET A 148 -15.90 4.24 -4.74
CA MET A 148 -16.89 4.63 -3.73
C MET A 148 -17.93 5.64 -4.28
N ARG A 149 -17.54 6.52 -5.21
CA ARG A 149 -18.47 7.43 -5.88
C ARG A 149 -19.41 6.67 -6.82
N GLU A 150 -18.90 5.71 -7.58
CA GLU A 150 -19.69 4.90 -8.52
C GLU A 150 -20.62 3.91 -7.81
N GLY A 151 -20.17 3.32 -6.70
CA GLY A 151 -20.95 2.39 -5.88
C GLY A 151 -22.20 3.00 -5.27
N SER A 152 -22.27 4.33 -5.16
CA SER A 152 -23.48 5.06 -4.74
C SER A 152 -24.65 4.94 -5.75
N GLY A 153 -24.40 4.38 -6.94
CA GLY A 153 -25.33 4.32 -8.07
C GLY A 153 -25.82 2.94 -8.53
N MET A 154 -25.86 1.90 -7.67
CA MET A 154 -26.52 0.58 -7.91
C MET A 154 -25.67 -0.61 -8.45
N ARG A 155 -24.40 -0.77 -8.05
CA ARG A 155 -23.73 -2.09 -8.19
C ARG A 155 -23.07 -2.51 -6.88
N GLU A 156 -23.25 -3.78 -6.54
CA GLU A 156 -22.46 -4.43 -5.50
C GLU A 156 -20.99 -4.37 -5.90
N ILE A 157 -20.14 -3.85 -5.01
CA ILE A 157 -18.71 -3.87 -5.21
C ILE A 157 -18.26 -5.31 -4.99
N ASN A 158 -17.79 -5.95 -6.04
CA ASN A 158 -17.33 -7.32 -6.01
C ASN A 158 -15.97 -7.47 -6.72
N ARG A 159 -15.35 -8.63 -6.54
CA ARG A 159 -14.04 -8.98 -7.12
C ARG A 159 -13.91 -8.71 -8.62
N GLU A 160 -14.94 -9.06 -9.40
CA GLU A 160 -14.93 -8.89 -10.85
C GLU A 160 -14.92 -7.41 -11.25
N LEU A 161 -15.78 -6.60 -10.62
CA LEU A 161 -15.76 -5.16 -10.80
C LEU A 161 -14.39 -4.59 -10.44
N LEU A 162 -13.86 -4.94 -9.28
CA LEU A 162 -12.56 -4.44 -8.82
C LEU A 162 -11.43 -4.82 -9.78
N LEU A 163 -11.42 -6.04 -10.35
CA LEU A 163 -10.45 -6.44 -11.37
C LEU A 163 -10.53 -5.54 -12.59
N PHE A 164 -11.72 -5.32 -13.16
CA PHE A 164 -11.88 -4.45 -14.33
C PHE A 164 -11.43 -3.01 -14.05
N ARG A 165 -11.83 -2.45 -12.91
CA ARG A 165 -11.43 -1.07 -12.57
C ARG A 165 -9.94 -0.97 -12.27
N PHE A 166 -9.32 -1.99 -11.69
CA PHE A 166 -7.88 -1.98 -11.45
C PHE A 166 -7.11 -2.12 -12.77
N PHE A 167 -7.62 -2.90 -13.72
CA PHE A 167 -7.08 -2.96 -15.07
C PHE A 167 -7.20 -1.60 -15.79
N ASP A 168 -8.33 -0.92 -15.67
CA ASP A 168 -8.51 0.45 -16.17
C ASP A 168 -7.48 1.42 -15.56
N LEU A 169 -7.20 1.30 -14.25
CA LEU A 169 -6.17 2.09 -13.57
C LEU A 169 -4.78 1.86 -14.18
N VAL A 170 -4.38 0.60 -14.39
CA VAL A 170 -3.06 0.27 -14.97
C VAL A 170 -2.95 0.84 -16.39
N ASN A 171 -3.99 0.69 -17.21
CA ASN A 171 -4.01 1.23 -18.58
C ASN A 171 -3.95 2.75 -18.58
N LEU A 172 -4.72 3.42 -17.72
CA LEU A 172 -4.73 4.87 -17.61
C LEU A 172 -3.33 5.40 -17.22
N VAL A 173 -2.69 4.78 -16.24
CA VAL A 173 -1.34 5.14 -15.79
C VAL A 173 -0.32 4.92 -16.92
N TYR A 174 -0.46 3.85 -17.70
CA TYR A 174 0.34 3.62 -18.91
C TYR A 174 0.13 4.70 -19.98
N GLU A 175 -1.12 5.02 -20.32
CA GLU A 175 -1.47 6.02 -21.33
C GLU A 175 -1.01 7.43 -20.95
N LEU A 176 -1.06 7.77 -19.67
CA LEU A 176 -0.56 9.05 -19.16
C LEU A 176 0.98 9.15 -19.18
N GLY A 177 1.70 8.04 -19.42
CA GLY A 177 3.15 8.04 -19.54
C GLY A 177 3.89 7.96 -18.21
N TYR A 178 3.32 7.29 -17.20
CA TYR A 178 4.03 7.04 -15.95
C TYR A 178 5.29 6.19 -16.14
N PRO A 179 6.29 6.33 -15.25
CA PRO A 179 7.48 5.49 -15.27
C PRO A 179 7.14 4.00 -15.21
N LEU A 180 7.90 3.20 -15.96
CA LEU A 180 7.70 1.75 -16.07
C LEU A 180 7.67 1.05 -14.71
N LYS A 181 8.46 1.53 -13.73
CA LYS A 181 8.48 1.01 -12.36
C LYS A 181 7.11 1.10 -11.66
N ILE A 182 6.36 2.19 -11.84
CA ILE A 182 5.02 2.38 -11.25
C ILE A 182 4.02 1.43 -11.91
N ILE A 183 4.09 1.32 -13.24
CA ILE A 183 3.21 0.45 -14.04
C ILE A 183 3.46 -1.02 -13.67
N GLN A 184 4.73 -1.44 -13.57
CA GLN A 184 5.12 -2.79 -13.16
C GLN A 184 4.66 -3.11 -11.74
N GLU A 185 4.82 -2.18 -10.80
CA GLU A 185 4.37 -2.36 -9.43
C GLU A 185 2.85 -2.57 -9.35
N LEU A 186 2.06 -1.71 -9.99
CA LEU A 186 0.60 -1.87 -10.04
C LEU A 186 0.18 -3.16 -10.76
N THR A 187 0.87 -3.53 -11.84
CA THR A 187 0.60 -4.78 -12.57
C THR A 187 0.86 -5.99 -11.69
N ASN A 188 1.97 -6.01 -10.94
CA ASN A 188 2.30 -7.10 -10.03
C ASN A 188 1.29 -7.18 -8.88
N ALA A 189 0.92 -6.03 -8.30
CA ALA A 189 -0.11 -5.97 -7.27
C ALA A 189 -1.45 -6.51 -7.77
N MET A 190 -1.87 -6.14 -8.99
CA MET A 190 -3.07 -6.67 -9.63
C MET A 190 -3.01 -8.19 -9.79
N LYS A 191 -1.88 -8.74 -10.25
CA LYS A 191 -1.70 -10.20 -10.39
C LYS A 191 -1.85 -10.93 -9.05
N ILE A 192 -1.26 -10.38 -7.99
CA ILE A 192 -1.35 -10.94 -6.63
C ILE A 192 -2.78 -10.88 -6.12
N ILE A 193 -3.41 -9.71 -6.15
CA ILE A 193 -4.75 -9.49 -5.60
C ILE A 193 -5.78 -10.40 -6.28
N PHE A 194 -5.70 -10.52 -7.60
CA PHE A 194 -6.71 -11.21 -8.40
C PHE A 194 -6.31 -12.65 -8.79
N ASN A 195 -5.19 -13.17 -8.26
CA ASN A 195 -4.65 -14.50 -8.58
C ASN A 195 -4.52 -14.75 -10.09
N LEU A 196 -4.02 -13.75 -10.82
CA LEU A 196 -3.77 -13.86 -12.27
C LEU A 196 -2.45 -14.58 -12.50
N SER A 197 -2.38 -15.48 -13.49
CA SER A 197 -1.15 -16.16 -13.86
C SER A 197 -0.06 -15.16 -14.26
N LEU A 198 1.16 -15.36 -13.74
CA LEU A 198 2.33 -14.51 -13.96
C LEU A 198 2.83 -14.56 -15.40
#